data_AF-A0A9D7UQV6-F1
#
_entry.id   AF-A0A9D7UQV6-F1
#
_cell.length_a   1.000
_cell.length_b   1.000
_cell.length_c   1.000
_cell.angle_alpha   90.00
_cell.angle_beta   90.00
_cell.angle_gamma   90.00
#
_symmetry.space_group_name_H-M   'P 1'
#
loop_
_entity.id
_entity.type
_entity.pdbx_description
1 polymer ?
#
loop_
_entity_poly.entity_id
_entity_poly.type
_entity_poly.pdbx_seq_one_letter_code
_entity_poly.pdbx_strand_id
1 'polypeptide(L)'
;RLDQLAPQLQTLDDNDPAAREVRKLVGEHLPELINGYKRIPESLKRKEHGGKTPEQQLVDGLKFIDREIETMTGRISRGELDKLAVRGRYLELRYDTSVEQ
;
A
#
# COMPACT_ATOMS: atom_id res chain seq x y z
N ARG A 1 -10.82 -4.18 6.32
CA ARG A 1 -9.99 -2.96 6.18
C ARG A 1 -9.21 -3.00 4.85
N LEU A 2 -8.63 -4.15 4.48
CA LEU A 2 -8.04 -4.39 3.16
C LEU A 2 -8.98 -4.07 1.98
N ASP A 3 -10.28 -4.39 2.06
CA ASP A 3 -11.23 -4.07 0.98
C ASP A 3 -11.38 -2.57 0.69
N GLN A 4 -11.10 -1.70 1.68
CA GLN A 4 -11.17 -0.25 1.50
C GLN A 4 -9.91 0.33 0.86
N LEU A 5 -8.83 -0.44 0.75
CA LEU A 5 -7.60 -0.03 0.07
C LEU A 5 -7.78 -0.10 -1.44
N ALA A 6 -8.50 -1.10 -1.96
CA ALA A 6 -8.69 -1.31 -3.40
C ALA A 6 -9.05 -0.04 -4.22
N PRO A 7 -10.06 0.77 -3.87
CA PRO A 7 -10.38 1.98 -4.62
C PRO A 7 -9.33 3.10 -4.47
N GLN A 8 -8.68 3.21 -3.31
CA GLN A 8 -7.61 4.20 -3.08
C GLN A 8 -6.35 3.87 -3.88
N LEU A 9 -6.10 2.58 -4.12
CA LEU A 9 -4.98 2.11 -4.94
C LEU A 9 -5.20 2.33 -6.44
N GLN A 10 -6.46 2.40 -6.89
CA GLN A 10 -6.81 2.74 -8.27
C GLN A 10 -6.55 4.23 -8.58
N THR A 11 -6.58 5.10 -7.57
CA THR A 11 -6.31 6.54 -7.74
C THR A 11 -4.83 6.90 -7.67
N LEU A 12 -3.94 5.95 -7.37
CA LEU A 12 -2.50 6.20 -7.31
C LEU A 12 -1.90 6.31 -8.71
N ASP A 13 -0.99 7.27 -8.90
CA ASP A 13 -0.24 7.46 -10.16
C ASP A 13 0.63 6.25 -10.47
N ASP A 14 0.49 5.70 -11.68
CA ASP A 14 1.24 4.54 -12.19
C ASP A 14 2.76 4.77 -12.23
N ASN A 15 3.19 6.03 -12.31
CA ASN A 15 4.61 6.39 -12.34
C ASN A 15 5.25 6.36 -10.96
N ASP A 16 4.48 6.38 -9.86
CA ASP A 16 5.03 6.33 -8.52
C ASP A 16 5.57 4.92 -8.20
N PRO A 17 6.88 4.78 -7.89
CA PRO A 17 7.44 3.50 -7.46
C PRO A 17 6.71 2.85 -6.28
N ALA A 18 6.22 3.64 -5.33
CA ALA A 18 5.46 3.13 -4.19
C ALA A 18 4.09 2.59 -4.62
N ALA A 19 3.43 3.20 -5.60
CA ALA A 19 2.15 2.71 -6.12
C ALA A 19 2.31 1.35 -6.81
N ARG A 20 3.41 1.16 -7.57
CA ARG A 20 3.73 -0.13 -8.19
C ARG A 20 3.97 -1.24 -7.18
N GLU A 21 4.74 -0.96 -6.12
CA GLU A 21 4.99 -1.93 -5.05
C GLU A 21 3.70 -2.31 -4.31
N VAL A 22 2.81 -1.36 -4.04
CA VAL A 22 1.52 -1.67 -3.40
C VAL A 22 0.66 -2.56 -4.29
N ARG A 23 0.60 -2.30 -5.60
CA ARG A 23 -0.14 -3.17 -6.54
C ARG A 23 0.45 -4.57 -6.59
N LYS A 24 1.77 -4.71 -6.50
CA LYS A 24 2.44 -6.01 -6.42
C LYS A 24 2.10 -6.75 -5.11
N LEU A 25 2.11 -6.06 -3.98
CA LEU A 25 1.72 -6.63 -2.68
C LEU A 25 0.29 -7.17 -2.71
N VAL A 26 -0.66 -6.40 -3.26
CA VAL A 26 -2.07 -6.79 -3.30
C VAL A 26 -2.36 -7.81 -4.41
N GLY A 27 -1.76 -7.64 -5.59
CA GLY A 27 -2.05 -8.42 -6.79
C GLY A 27 -1.30 -9.75 -6.89
N GLU A 28 -0.12 -9.85 -6.29
CA GLU A 28 0.72 -11.06 -6.36
C GLU A 28 0.89 -11.68 -4.97
N HIS A 29 1.45 -10.92 -4.02
CA HIS A 29 1.88 -11.49 -2.74
C HIS A 29 0.71 -11.90 -1.83
N LEU A 30 -0.34 -11.09 -1.74
CA LEU A 30 -1.52 -11.41 -0.94
C LEU A 30 -2.24 -12.68 -1.44
N PRO A 31 -2.58 -12.83 -2.73
CA PRO A 31 -3.21 -14.06 -3.22
C PRO A 31 -2.26 -15.26 -3.12
N GLU A 32 -0.96 -15.09 -3.32
CA GLU A 32 0.03 -16.16 -3.12
C GLU A 32 0.02 -16.67 -1.66
N LEU A 33 0.05 -15.77 -0.68
CA LEU A 33 0.00 -16.11 0.75
C LEU A 33 -1.28 -16.88 1.11
N ILE A 34 -2.44 -16.39 0.66
CA ILE A 34 -3.74 -17.04 0.90
C ILE A 34 -3.78 -18.41 0.24
N ASN A 35 -3.33 -18.52 -1.01
CA ASN A 35 -3.30 -19.79 -1.73
C ASN A 35 -2.32 -20.79 -1.10
N GLY A 36 -1.17 -20.33 -0.60
CA GLY A 36 -0.23 -21.12 0.18
C GLY A 36 -0.91 -21.74 1.41
N TYR A 37 -1.62 -20.95 2.19
CA TYR A 37 -2.36 -21.46 3.35
C TYR A 37 -3.50 -22.42 2.96
N LYS A 38 -4.23 -22.13 1.87
CA LYS A 38 -5.32 -23.00 1.39
C LYS A 38 -4.86 -24.40 0.98
N ARG A 39 -3.61 -24.54 0.50
CA ARG A 39 -3.02 -25.84 0.12
C ARG A 39 -2.69 -26.73 1.31
N ILE A 40 -2.65 -26.18 2.53
CA ILE A 40 -2.31 -26.93 3.74
C ILE A 40 -3.53 -27.76 4.17
N PRO A 41 -3.39 -29.07 4.40
CA PRO A 41 -4.46 -29.89 4.96
C PRO A 41 -4.95 -29.37 6.30
N GLU A 42 -6.26 -29.43 6.57
CA GLU A 42 -6.87 -28.88 7.78
C GLU A 42 -6.25 -29.44 9.07
N SER A 43 -5.90 -30.74 9.06
CA SER A 43 -5.23 -31.44 10.15
C SER A 43 -3.83 -30.89 10.48
N LEU A 44 -3.20 -30.16 9.56
CA LEU A 44 -1.88 -29.56 9.72
C LEU A 44 -1.95 -28.05 9.99
N LYS A 45 -3.06 -27.37 9.68
CA LYS A 45 -3.20 -25.91 9.86
C LYS A 45 -3.03 -25.44 11.30
N ARG A 46 -3.36 -26.30 12.27
CA ARG A 46 -3.23 -26.02 13.71
C ARG A 46 -2.01 -26.68 14.36
N LYS A 47 -1.23 -27.45 13.60
CA LYS A 47 0.01 -28.06 14.11
C LYS A 47 1.13 -27.06 13.99
N GLU A 48 1.87 -26.87 15.07
CA GLU A 48 3.06 -26.03 15.04
C GLU A 48 4.12 -26.63 14.13
N HIS A 49 4.69 -25.77 13.30
CA HIS A 49 5.79 -26.11 12.41
C HIS A 49 6.80 -24.95 12.43
N GLY A 50 8.03 -25.23 12.87
CA GLY A 50 9.05 -24.17 13.01
C GLY A 50 8.68 -23.09 14.04
N GLY A 51 7.94 -23.45 15.09
CA GLY A 51 7.57 -22.54 16.21
C GLY A 51 6.35 -21.65 15.97
N LYS A 52 5.64 -21.80 14.84
CA LYS A 52 4.34 -21.15 14.58
C LYS A 52 3.39 -22.11 13.88
N THR A 53 2.09 -21.96 14.09
CA THR A 53 1.10 -22.67 13.27
C THR A 53 0.98 -21.99 11.90
N PRO A 54 0.62 -22.74 10.84
CA PRO A 54 0.32 -22.13 9.54
C PRO A 54 -0.75 -21.03 9.60
N GLU A 55 -1.73 -21.16 10.50
CA GLU A 55 -2.73 -20.13 10.74
C GLU A 55 -2.10 -18.85 11.30
N GLN A 56 -1.20 -18.99 12.27
CA GLN A 56 -0.46 -17.85 12.83
C GLN A 56 0.41 -17.18 11.75
N GLN A 57 1.08 -17.97 10.91
CA GLN A 57 1.91 -17.47 9.81
C GLN A 57 1.07 -16.68 8.79
N LEU A 58 -0.13 -17.18 8.45
CA LEU A 58 -1.06 -16.45 7.57
C LEU A 58 -1.45 -15.10 8.20
N VAL A 59 -1.89 -15.10 9.46
CA VAL A 59 -2.33 -13.88 10.13
C VAL A 59 -1.19 -12.86 10.24
N ASP A 60 0.01 -13.32 10.60
CA ASP A 60 1.20 -12.47 10.67
C ASP A 60 1.56 -11.89 9.30
N GLY A 61 1.51 -12.71 8.25
CA GLY A 61 1.76 -12.27 6.87
C GLY A 61 0.74 -11.24 6.39
N LEU A 62 -0.55 -11.46 6.66
CA LEU A 62 -1.60 -10.50 6.32
C LEU A 62 -1.44 -9.17 7.07
N LYS A 63 -1.08 -9.21 8.36
CA LYS A 63 -0.77 -7.99 9.14
C LYS A 63 0.49 -7.27 8.65
N PHE A 64 1.47 -8.02 8.15
CA PHE A 64 2.66 -7.43 7.55
C PHE A 64 2.30 -6.69 6.25
N ILE A 65 1.58 -7.35 5.35
CA ILE A 65 1.11 -6.74 4.09
C ILE A 65 0.27 -5.49 4.35
N ASP A 66 -0.68 -5.54 5.29
CA ASP A 66 -1.54 -4.39 5.65
C ASP A 66 -0.70 -3.16 6.10
N ARG A 67 0.30 -3.38 6.95
CA ARG A 67 1.20 -2.31 7.42
C ARG A 67 2.10 -1.74 6.32
N GLU A 68 2.61 -2.59 5.44
CA GLU A 68 3.42 -2.13 4.30
C GLU A 68 2.58 -1.26 3.37
N ILE A 69 1.35 -1.68 3.07
CA ILE A 69 0.41 -0.90 2.25
C ILE A 69 0.11 0.45 2.90
N GLU A 70 -0.19 0.50 4.21
CA GLU A 70 -0.44 1.74 4.93
C GLU A 70 0.78 2.69 4.89
N THR A 71 1.97 2.14 5.11
CA THR A 71 3.24 2.89 5.07
C THR A 71 3.49 3.51 3.70
N MET A 72 3.33 2.72 2.63
CA MET A 72 3.54 3.17 1.26
C MET A 72 2.50 4.21 0.83
N THR A 73 1.22 3.95 1.12
CA THR A 73 0.11 4.88 0.80
C THR A 73 0.28 6.21 1.53
N GLY A 74 0.73 6.20 2.79
CA GLY A 74 1.05 7.41 3.54
C GLY A 74 2.28 8.17 3.00
N ARG A 75 3.20 7.51 2.30
CA ARG A 75 4.30 8.19 1.59
C ARG A 75 3.80 8.87 0.32
N ILE A 76 2.95 8.20 -0.46
CA ILE A 76 2.37 8.77 -1.68
C ILE A 76 1.53 10.00 -1.36
N SER A 77 0.67 9.89 -0.34
CA SER A 77 -0.19 11.00 0.10
C SER A 77 0.61 12.24 0.49
N ARG A 78 1.76 12.07 1.16
CA ARG A 78 2.67 13.19 1.50
C ARG A 78 3.31 13.81 0.26
N GLY A 79 3.80 12.97 -0.66
CA GLY A 79 4.40 13.45 -1.91
C GLY A 79 3.44 14.27 -2.78
N GLU A 80 2.16 13.86 -2.86
CA GLU A 80 1.13 14.61 -3.60
C GLU A 80 0.80 15.95 -2.94
N LEU A 81 0.71 15.98 -1.61
CA LEU A 81 0.52 17.23 -0.86
C LEU A 81 1.69 18.21 -1.07
N ASP A 82 2.92 17.70 -1.07
CA ASP A 82 4.12 18.52 -1.32
C ASP A 82 4.12 19.11 -2.75
N LYS A 83 3.79 18.29 -3.77
CA LYS A 83 3.66 18.76 -5.16
C LYS A 83 2.60 19.85 -5.29
N LEU A 84 1.46 19.69 -4.63
CA LEU A 84 0.38 20.68 -4.63
C LEU A 84 0.83 22.00 -4.00
N ALA A 85 1.51 21.94 -2.86
CA ALA A 85 2.04 23.13 -2.18
C ALA A 85 3.06 23.88 -3.03
N VAL A 86 3.98 23.17 -3.70
CA VAL A 86 4.96 23.77 -4.62
C VAL A 86 4.26 24.47 -5.78
N ARG A 87 3.23 23.86 -6.36
CA ARG A 87 2.47 24.46 -7.46
C ARG A 87 1.70 25.70 -7.02
N GLY A 88 1.11 25.69 -5.84
CA GLY A 88 0.47 26.87 -5.23
C GLY A 88 1.45 28.03 -5.09
N ARG A 89 2.62 27.78 -4.49
CA ARG A 89 3.68 28.80 -4.35
C ARG A 89 4.20 29.33 -5.68
N TYR A 90 4.35 28.46 -6.69
CA TYR A 90 4.74 28.89 -8.04
C TYR A 90 3.70 29.81 -8.66
N LEU A 91 2.41 29.48 -8.53
CA LEU A 91 1.32 30.32 -9.04
C LEU A 91 1.27 31.66 -8.33
N GLU A 92 1.38 31.68 -6.99
CA GLU A 92 1.51 32.93 -6.22
C GLU A 92 2.65 33.78 -6.77
N LEU A 93 3.88 33.27 -6.82
CA LEU A 93 5.02 34.04 -7.33
C LEU A 93 4.84 34.55 -8.75
N ARG A 94 4.23 33.76 -9.65
CA ARG A 94 4.04 34.13 -11.06
C ARG A 94 2.95 35.16 -11.27
N TYR A 95 1.89 35.14 -10.46
CA TYR A 95 0.71 35.96 -10.66
C TYR A 95 0.62 37.15 -9.69
N ASP A 96 1.24 37.10 -8.50
CA ASP A 96 1.36 38.27 -7.60
C ASP A 96 2.24 39.37 -8.24
N THR A 97 3.32 39.00 -8.94
CA THR A 97 4.18 39.99 -9.62
C THR A 97 3.57 40.56 -10.91
N SER A 98 2.37 40.11 -11.30
CA SER A 98 1.67 40.60 -12.50
C SER A 98 0.57 41.61 -12.22
N VAL A 99 0.37 42.03 -10.96
CA VAL A 99 -0.67 43.00 -10.57
C VAL A 99 -0.12 44.41 -10.32
N GLU A 100 1.18 44.67 -10.55
CA GLU A 100 1.82 45.97 -10.35
C GLU A 100 2.46 46.57 -11.64
N GLN A 101 1.78 46.46 -12.79
CA GLN A 101 2.15 47.23 -14.00
C GLN A 101 0.94 47.97 -14.58
#